data_AF-A0A7C1Z7C4-F1
#
_entry.id   AF-A0A7C1Z7C4-F1
#
_cell.length_a   1.000
_cell.length_b   1.000
_cell.length_c   1.000
_cell.angle_alpha   90.00
_cell.angle_beta   90.00
_cell.angle_gamma   90.00
#
_symmetry.space_group_name_H-M   'P 1'
#
loop_
_entity.id
_entity.type
_entity.pdbx_description
1 polymer ?
#
loop_
_entity_poly.entity_id
_entity_poly.type
_entity_poly.pdbx_seq_one_letter_code
_entity_poly.pdbx_strand_id
1 'polypeptide(L)'
;MLKEENFNKTDDTESARVEYAAAQEAYLHYDNFVWQVGAVLIAGVFVYWGFLLATPPQLLVTLFGHILVTALMSVWLLYAAHNRQIYLFKLHRIHELEKRLGMLQHRRFKDWGPTEPRVYRIDKPGGHCLDKLVYVIVSLGGPLQACLSTNASEWSCVHFLLLGIILLLVAGVILRVRCLDCKTRALIEALDRSAAQSNRA
;
A
#
# COMPACT_ATOMS: atom_id res chain seq x y z
N MET A 1 36.74 -23.67 25.82
CA MET A 1 36.74 -22.37 25.10
C MET A 1 36.33 -22.46 23.64
N LEU A 2 37.03 -23.16 22.72
CA LEU A 2 36.62 -23.22 21.30
C LEU A 2 35.25 -23.89 21.00
N LYS A 3 34.74 -24.73 21.90
CA LYS A 3 33.42 -25.38 21.74
C LYS A 3 32.24 -24.45 22.05
N GLU A 4 32.41 -23.51 22.99
CA GLU A 4 31.34 -22.59 23.40
C GLU A 4 31.15 -21.47 22.38
N GLU A 5 32.24 -20.98 21.78
CA GLU A 5 32.19 -19.93 20.76
C GLU A 5 31.49 -20.41 19.47
N ASN A 6 31.74 -21.67 19.06
CA ASN A 6 31.05 -22.25 17.92
C ASN A 6 29.57 -22.53 18.19
N PHE A 7 29.22 -22.95 19.42
CA PHE A 7 27.84 -23.20 19.82
C PHE A 7 26.99 -21.91 19.82
N ASN A 8 27.55 -20.81 20.33
CA ASN A 8 26.87 -19.51 20.37
C ASN A 8 26.63 -18.93 18.95
N LYS A 9 27.55 -19.20 18.01
CA LYS A 9 27.43 -18.75 16.61
C LYS A 9 26.37 -19.53 15.83
N THR A 10 26.21 -20.84 16.10
CA THR A 10 25.16 -21.65 15.48
C THR A 10 23.77 -21.23 15.92
N ASP A 11 23.58 -20.91 17.20
CA ASP A 11 22.28 -20.50 17.75
C ASP A 11 21.82 -19.14 17.18
N ASP A 12 22.73 -18.17 17.06
CA ASP A 12 22.45 -16.86 16.43
C ASP A 12 22.06 -17.01 14.95
N THR A 13 22.72 -17.92 14.22
CA THR A 13 22.42 -18.16 12.81
C THR A 13 21.05 -18.80 12.62
N GLU A 14 20.69 -19.76 13.48
CA GLU A 14 19.38 -20.42 13.44
C GLU A 14 18.25 -19.46 13.81
N SER A 15 18.42 -18.69 14.88
CA SER A 15 17.50 -17.62 15.28
C SER A 15 17.26 -16.61 14.15
N ALA A 16 18.33 -16.15 13.49
CA ALA A 16 18.22 -15.23 12.36
C ALA A 16 17.47 -15.83 11.16
N ARG A 17 17.58 -17.16 10.92
CA ARG A 17 16.82 -17.85 9.86
C ARG A 17 15.33 -17.96 10.21
N VAL A 18 15.01 -18.25 11.47
CA VAL A 18 13.63 -18.29 11.93
C VAL A 18 12.98 -16.92 11.81
N GLU A 19 13.67 -15.87 12.23
CA GLU A 19 13.19 -14.49 12.09
C GLU A 19 13.02 -14.11 10.61
N TYR A 20 13.93 -14.54 9.73
CA TYR A 20 13.83 -14.30 8.29
C TYR A 20 12.59 -14.94 7.70
N ALA A 21 12.33 -16.21 8.00
CA ALA A 21 11.15 -16.93 7.54
C ALA A 21 9.85 -16.25 8.00
N ALA A 22 9.78 -15.89 9.29
CA ALA A 22 8.63 -15.17 9.84
C ALA A 22 8.43 -13.78 9.21
N ALA A 23 9.51 -13.04 8.96
CA ALA A 23 9.43 -11.73 8.30
C ALA A 23 8.97 -11.84 6.85
N GLN A 24 9.44 -12.86 6.12
CA GLN A 24 9.05 -13.13 4.74
C GLN A 24 7.58 -13.55 4.62
N GLU A 25 7.11 -14.42 5.51
CA GLU A 25 5.71 -14.82 5.57
C GLU A 25 4.80 -13.61 5.88
N ALA A 26 5.16 -12.83 6.89
CA ALA A 26 4.41 -11.63 7.25
C ALA A 26 4.33 -10.63 6.07
N TYR A 27 5.45 -10.43 5.37
CA TYR A 27 5.52 -9.59 4.17
C TYR A 27 4.53 -10.03 3.08
N LEU A 28 4.48 -11.33 2.76
CA LEU A 28 3.57 -11.88 1.74
C LEU A 28 2.10 -11.78 2.20
N HIS A 29 1.85 -12.03 3.49
CA HIS A 29 0.52 -11.97 4.06
C HIS A 29 -0.09 -10.56 3.95
N TYR A 30 0.64 -9.51 4.33
CA TYR A 30 0.13 -8.15 4.29
C TYR A 30 -0.20 -7.66 2.88
N ASP A 31 0.61 -8.03 1.88
CA ASP A 31 0.36 -7.65 0.48
C ASP A 31 -0.88 -8.36 -0.07
N ASN A 32 -0.97 -9.68 0.14
CA ASN A 32 -2.12 -10.48 -0.31
C ASN A 32 -3.43 -10.05 0.35
N PHE A 33 -3.41 -9.75 1.66
CA PHE A 33 -4.63 -9.43 2.40
C PHE A 33 -5.28 -8.13 1.91
N VAL A 34 -4.48 -7.10 1.60
CA VAL A 34 -4.98 -5.83 1.05
C VAL A 34 -5.71 -6.05 -0.28
N TRP A 35 -5.16 -6.89 -1.15
CA TRP A 35 -5.77 -7.24 -2.44
C TRP A 35 -7.01 -8.11 -2.30
N GLN A 36 -7.03 -9.06 -1.35
CA GLN A 36 -8.22 -9.87 -1.07
C GLN A 36 -9.40 -9.01 -0.60
N VAL A 37 -9.17 -8.12 0.37
CA VAL A 37 -10.20 -7.17 0.83
C VAL A 37 -10.62 -6.24 -0.30
N GLY A 38 -9.65 -5.74 -1.09
CA GLY A 38 -9.92 -4.90 -2.26
C GLY A 38 -10.80 -5.60 -3.29
N ALA A 39 -10.51 -6.86 -3.62
CA ALA A 39 -11.28 -7.64 -4.59
C ALA A 39 -12.74 -7.81 -4.18
N VAL A 40 -13.01 -8.07 -2.89
CA VAL A 40 -14.38 -8.16 -2.36
C VAL A 40 -15.12 -6.83 -2.50
N LEU A 41 -14.47 -5.72 -2.15
CA LEU A 41 -15.06 -4.38 -2.29
C LEU A 41 -15.35 -4.04 -3.75
N ILE A 42 -14.38 -4.26 -4.65
CA ILE A 42 -14.52 -4.02 -6.09
C ILE A 42 -15.68 -4.83 -6.66
N ALA A 43 -15.75 -6.13 -6.34
CA ALA A 43 -16.85 -6.99 -6.77
C ALA A 43 -18.21 -6.49 -6.26
N GLY A 44 -18.28 -6.10 -4.99
CA GLY A 44 -19.50 -5.52 -4.40
C GLY A 44 -19.94 -4.23 -5.11
N VAL A 45 -19.00 -3.37 -5.51
CA VAL A 45 -19.33 -2.15 -6.27
C VAL A 45 -19.82 -2.49 -7.68
N PHE A 46 -19.24 -3.46 -8.37
CA PHE A 46 -19.74 -3.89 -9.67
C PHE A 46 -21.15 -4.51 -9.59
N VAL A 47 -21.44 -5.29 -8.54
CA VAL A 47 -22.79 -5.79 -8.27
C VAL A 47 -23.76 -4.63 -8.05
N TYR A 48 -23.37 -3.65 -7.23
CA TYR A 48 -24.15 -2.43 -7.01
C TYR A 48 -24.42 -1.68 -8.31
N TRP A 49 -23.41 -1.50 -9.17
CA TRP A 49 -23.59 -0.87 -10.49
C TRP A 49 -24.55 -1.66 -11.37
N GLY A 50 -24.50 -2.99 -11.35
CA GLY A 50 -25.45 -3.84 -12.05
C GLY A 50 -26.90 -3.56 -11.66
N PHE A 51 -27.16 -3.37 -10.36
CA PHE A 51 -28.49 -2.98 -9.88
C PHE A 51 -28.92 -1.58 -10.35
N LEU A 52 -28.02 -0.60 -10.38
CA LEU A 52 -28.31 0.75 -10.87
C LEU A 52 -28.60 0.78 -12.38
N LEU A 53 -27.99 -0.12 -13.15
CA LEU A 53 -28.23 -0.24 -14.59
C LEU A 53 -29.53 -0.99 -14.91
N ALA A 54 -29.91 -1.97 -14.07
CA ALA A 54 -31.11 -2.78 -14.29
C ALA A 54 -32.42 -2.01 -14.03
N THR A 55 -32.42 -1.12 -13.03
CA THR A 55 -33.62 -0.39 -12.61
C THR A 55 -33.26 1.08 -12.40
N PRO A 56 -33.99 2.05 -12.97
CA PRO A 56 -33.73 3.47 -12.75
C PRO A 56 -33.86 3.77 -11.24
N PRO A 57 -32.75 4.05 -10.54
CA PRO A 57 -32.78 4.21 -9.11
C PRO A 57 -33.33 5.59 -8.74
N GLN A 58 -33.94 5.68 -7.56
CA GLN A 58 -34.29 6.97 -6.98
C GLN A 58 -33.03 7.77 -6.69
N LEU A 59 -33.08 9.09 -6.89
CA LEU A 59 -31.93 10.00 -6.69
C LEU A 59 -31.25 9.79 -5.34
N LEU A 60 -32.03 9.69 -4.26
CA LEU A 60 -31.48 9.50 -2.91
C LEU A 60 -30.72 8.18 -2.78
N VAL A 61 -31.22 7.10 -3.37
CA VAL A 61 -30.55 5.79 -3.34
C VAL A 61 -29.20 5.88 -4.03
N THR A 62 -29.14 6.51 -5.21
CA THR A 62 -27.88 6.75 -5.93
C THR A 62 -26.91 7.60 -5.12
N LEU A 63 -27.40 8.68 -4.51
CA LEU A 63 -26.58 9.61 -3.73
C LEU A 63 -25.96 8.93 -2.51
N PHE A 64 -26.78 8.26 -1.69
CA PHE A 64 -26.29 7.56 -0.51
C PHE A 64 -25.40 6.38 -0.89
N GLY A 65 -25.75 5.64 -1.94
CA GLY A 65 -24.90 4.54 -2.44
C GLY A 65 -23.55 5.06 -2.94
N HIS A 66 -23.50 6.19 -3.64
CA HIS A 66 -22.23 6.79 -4.08
C HIS A 66 -21.37 7.25 -2.90
N ILE A 67 -21.96 7.90 -1.89
CA ILE A 67 -21.25 8.29 -0.67
C ILE A 67 -20.69 7.05 0.03
N LEU A 68 -21.49 6.00 0.18
CA LEU A 68 -21.09 4.76 0.83
C LEU A 68 -19.94 4.08 0.08
N VAL A 69 -20.05 3.92 -1.25
CA VAL A 69 -18.99 3.33 -2.09
C VAL A 69 -17.70 4.13 -1.95
N THR A 70 -17.77 5.46 -2.08
CA THR A 70 -16.58 6.31 -2.01
C THR A 70 -15.96 6.25 -0.62
N ALA A 71 -16.77 6.25 0.45
CA ALA A 71 -16.29 6.14 1.83
C ALA A 71 -15.60 4.79 2.09
N LEU A 72 -16.22 3.66 1.70
CA LEU A 72 -15.63 2.33 1.87
C LEU A 72 -14.32 2.18 1.08
N MET A 73 -14.30 2.64 -0.17
CA MET A 73 -13.10 2.62 -1.00
C MET A 73 -12.01 3.55 -0.45
N SER A 74 -12.39 4.66 0.18
CA SER A 74 -11.45 5.56 0.87
C SER A 74 -10.81 4.89 2.08
N VAL A 75 -11.61 4.21 2.89
CA VAL A 75 -11.12 3.43 4.05
C VAL A 75 -10.16 2.33 3.57
N TRP A 76 -10.52 1.60 2.52
CA TRP A 76 -9.64 0.59 1.92
C TRP A 76 -8.32 1.19 1.41
N LEU A 77 -8.36 2.32 0.70
CA LEU A 77 -7.16 2.96 0.20
C LEU A 77 -6.23 3.44 1.33
N LEU A 78 -6.81 3.95 2.43
CA LEU A 78 -6.05 4.31 3.64
C LEU A 78 -5.46 3.08 4.33
N TYR A 79 -6.24 1.99 4.40
CA TYR A 79 -5.78 0.71 4.93
C TYR A 79 -4.62 0.12 4.10
N ALA A 80 -4.71 0.18 2.77
CA ALA A 80 -3.64 -0.21 1.86
C ALA A 80 -2.38 0.64 2.07
N ALA A 81 -2.54 1.96 2.20
CA ALA A 81 -1.44 2.87 2.49
C ALA A 81 -0.75 2.56 3.84
N HIS A 82 -1.53 2.23 4.87
CA HIS A 82 -1.00 1.85 6.18
C HIS A 82 -0.23 0.51 6.14
N ASN A 83 -0.82 -0.54 5.57
CA ASN A 83 -0.15 -1.84 5.44
C ASN A 83 1.14 -1.76 4.64
N ARG A 84 1.19 -0.86 3.66
CA ARG A 84 2.42 -0.58 2.92
C ARG A 84 3.56 -0.10 3.83
N GLN A 85 3.28 0.67 4.88
CA GLN A 85 4.33 1.09 5.82
C GLN A 85 4.90 -0.12 6.56
N ILE A 86 4.01 -0.98 7.07
CA ILE A 86 4.38 -2.23 7.75
C ILE A 86 5.20 -3.11 6.82
N TYR A 87 4.73 -3.29 5.58
CA TYR A 87 5.45 -3.99 4.51
C TYR A 87 6.87 -3.45 4.32
N LEU A 88 7.06 -2.13 4.29
CA LEU A 88 8.37 -1.51 4.08
C LEU A 88 9.30 -1.75 5.29
N PHE A 89 8.78 -1.75 6.51
CA PHE A 89 9.56 -2.09 7.70
C PHE A 89 9.98 -3.56 7.72
N LYS A 90 9.07 -4.47 7.36
CA LYS A 90 9.39 -5.90 7.25
C LYS A 90 10.42 -6.17 6.16
N LEU A 91 10.28 -5.53 5.00
CA LEU A 91 11.25 -5.62 3.92
C LEU A 91 12.63 -5.05 4.33
N HIS A 92 12.66 -3.97 5.13
CA HIS A 92 13.92 -3.47 5.69
C HIS A 92 14.59 -4.52 6.58
N ARG A 93 13.83 -5.14 7.49
CA ARG A 93 14.34 -6.18 8.37
C ARG A 93 14.82 -7.42 7.62
N ILE A 94 14.10 -7.84 6.59
CA ILE A 94 14.52 -8.93 5.69
C ILE A 94 15.91 -8.60 5.10
N HIS A 95 16.14 -7.38 4.60
CA HIS A 95 17.45 -7.00 4.06
C HIS A 95 18.59 -7.07 5.10
N GLU A 96 18.33 -6.64 6.34
CA GLU A 96 19.30 -6.76 7.44
C GLU A 96 19.66 -8.22 7.71
N LEU A 97 18.66 -9.10 7.78
CA LEU A 97 18.84 -10.53 8.01
C LEU A 97 19.58 -11.18 6.85
N GLU A 98 19.26 -10.83 5.59
CA GLU A 98 20.00 -11.33 4.42
C GLU A 98 21.47 -10.92 4.46
N LYS A 99 21.76 -9.69 4.89
CA LYS A 99 23.15 -9.23 5.05
C LYS A 99 23.89 -10.04 6.11
N ARG A 100 23.25 -10.33 7.26
CA ARG A 100 23.83 -11.15 8.34
C ARG A 100 24.07 -12.60 7.91
N LEU A 101 23.13 -13.18 7.16
CA LEU A 101 23.14 -14.57 6.73
C LEU A 101 23.91 -14.81 5.42
N GLY A 102 24.41 -13.76 4.76
CA GLY A 102 25.08 -13.88 3.45
C GLY A 102 24.14 -14.23 2.29
N MET A 103 22.84 -13.99 2.44
CA MET A 103 21.82 -14.24 1.41
C MET A 103 21.64 -13.03 0.48
N LEU A 104 21.03 -13.25 -0.69
CA LEU A 104 20.96 -12.25 -1.76
C LEU A 104 19.56 -12.04 -2.37
N GLN A 105 18.53 -12.79 -1.96
CA GLN A 105 17.24 -12.82 -2.67
C GLN A 105 16.63 -11.41 -2.83
N HIS A 106 16.49 -10.63 -1.75
CA HIS A 106 15.94 -9.28 -1.81
C HIS A 106 17.03 -8.22 -2.05
N ARG A 107 18.25 -8.46 -1.57
CA ARG A 107 19.40 -7.55 -1.75
C ARG A 107 19.80 -7.33 -3.22
N ARG A 108 19.58 -8.32 -4.10
CA ARG A 108 19.83 -8.20 -5.55
C ARG A 108 19.10 -7.02 -6.21
N PHE A 109 18.06 -6.49 -5.58
CA PHE A 109 17.27 -5.37 -6.08
C PHE A 109 17.63 -4.01 -5.46
N LYS A 110 18.53 -3.98 -4.46
CA LYS A 110 18.88 -2.76 -3.69
C LYS A 110 20.31 -2.28 -3.94
N ASP A 111 21.26 -3.20 -4.08
CA ASP A 111 22.69 -2.91 -4.20
C ASP A 111 23.09 -2.45 -5.63
N TRP A 112 22.34 -1.51 -6.21
CA TRP A 112 22.72 -0.88 -7.49
C TRP A 112 23.49 0.41 -7.24
N GLY A 113 24.83 0.30 -7.27
CA GLY A 113 25.69 1.45 -7.46
C GLY A 113 25.47 2.08 -8.84
N PRO A 114 25.89 3.34 -9.06
CA PRO A 114 25.78 4.01 -10.36
C PRO A 114 26.54 3.29 -11.49
N THR A 115 27.41 2.33 -11.17
CA THR A 115 28.31 1.64 -12.08
C THR A 115 27.87 0.22 -12.46
N GLU A 116 26.89 -0.38 -11.80
CA GLU A 116 26.47 -1.76 -12.09
C GLU A 116 25.22 -1.80 -13.00
N PRO A 117 25.25 -2.56 -14.10
CA PRO A 117 24.11 -2.67 -15.00
C PRO A 117 22.93 -3.35 -14.30
N ARG A 118 21.74 -2.76 -14.41
CA ARG A 118 20.51 -3.34 -13.86
C ARG A 118 20.21 -4.67 -14.55
N VAL A 119 20.36 -5.76 -13.82
CA VAL A 119 20.00 -7.12 -14.29
C VAL A 119 18.48 -7.25 -14.49
N TYR A 120 17.69 -6.53 -13.68
CA TYR A 120 16.23 -6.56 -13.75
C TYR A 120 15.67 -5.18 -14.09
N ARG A 121 14.79 -5.13 -15.10
CA ARG A 121 14.01 -3.93 -15.42
C ARG A 121 12.80 -3.86 -14.51
N ILE A 122 12.54 -2.68 -13.93
CA ILE A 122 11.31 -2.40 -13.20
C ILE A 122 10.33 -1.82 -14.20
N ASP A 123 9.33 -2.60 -14.60
CA ASP A 123 8.25 -2.12 -15.46
C ASP A 123 7.22 -1.34 -14.61
N LYS A 124 6.83 -0.18 -15.13
CA LYS A 124 5.77 0.68 -14.58
C LYS A 124 4.46 0.35 -15.31
N PRO A 125 3.29 0.46 -14.67
CA PRO A 125 2.99 1.25 -13.47
C PRO A 125 3.39 0.54 -12.17
N GLY A 126 4.01 1.30 -11.24
CA GLY A 126 4.27 0.77 -9.90
C GLY A 126 2.95 0.43 -9.20
N GLY A 127 2.90 -0.66 -8.42
CA GLY A 127 1.66 -1.19 -7.82
C GLY A 127 0.80 -0.14 -7.10
N HIS A 128 1.42 0.87 -6.47
CA HIS A 128 0.69 1.96 -5.79
C HIS A 128 -0.12 2.88 -6.70
N CYS A 129 0.18 2.87 -8.00
CA CYS A 129 -0.64 3.56 -8.97
C CYS A 129 -1.93 2.78 -9.25
N LEU A 130 -1.87 1.45 -9.14
CA LEU A 130 -3.00 0.57 -9.38
C LEU A 130 -4.09 0.75 -8.30
N ASP A 131 -3.73 0.79 -7.02
CA ASP A 131 -4.71 1.01 -5.93
C ASP A 131 -5.50 2.32 -6.13
N LYS A 132 -4.78 3.38 -6.51
CA LYS A 132 -5.37 4.70 -6.79
C LYS A 132 -6.24 4.68 -8.04
N LEU A 133 -5.78 3.99 -9.08
CA LEU A 133 -6.52 3.85 -10.33
C LEU A 133 -7.84 3.13 -10.08
N VAL A 134 -7.80 2.00 -9.36
CA VAL A 134 -8.98 1.24 -8.96
C VAL A 134 -9.92 2.12 -8.14
N TYR A 135 -9.42 2.82 -7.12
CA TYR A 135 -10.21 3.74 -6.32
C TYR A 135 -10.93 4.80 -7.17
N VAL A 136 -10.22 5.42 -8.14
CA VAL A 136 -10.81 6.42 -9.04
C VAL A 136 -11.90 5.79 -9.92
N ILE A 137 -11.60 4.67 -10.58
CA ILE A 137 -12.56 3.99 -11.47
C ILE A 137 -13.84 3.63 -10.72
N VAL A 138 -13.69 3.00 -9.55
CA VAL A 138 -14.80 2.53 -8.72
C VAL A 138 -15.61 3.71 -8.13
N SER A 139 -14.96 4.83 -7.82
CA SER A 139 -15.65 6.02 -7.30
C SER A 139 -16.38 6.81 -8.40
N LEU A 140 -15.99 6.68 -9.68
CA LEU A 140 -16.63 7.39 -10.79
C LEU A 140 -18.02 6.86 -11.16
N GLY A 141 -18.40 5.67 -10.69
CA GLY A 141 -19.67 5.03 -11.06
C GLY A 141 -20.91 5.87 -10.77
N GLY A 142 -20.98 6.51 -9.60
CA GLY A 142 -22.10 7.37 -9.23
C GLY A 142 -22.27 8.57 -10.15
N PRO A 143 -21.24 9.43 -10.31
CA PRO A 143 -21.29 10.55 -11.24
C PRO A 143 -21.54 10.14 -12.69
N LEU A 144 -20.91 9.05 -13.17
CA LEU A 144 -21.15 8.55 -14.53
C LEU A 144 -22.61 8.12 -14.72
N GLN A 145 -23.18 7.39 -13.76
CA GLN A 145 -24.57 6.96 -13.84
C GLN A 145 -25.54 8.17 -13.78
N ALA A 146 -25.26 9.18 -12.96
CA ALA A 146 -26.03 10.42 -12.93
C ALA A 146 -25.99 11.20 -14.26
N CYS A 147 -24.87 11.15 -14.99
CA CYS A 147 -24.76 11.72 -16.34
C CYS A 147 -25.52 10.90 -17.39
N LEU A 148 -25.51 9.56 -17.27
CA LEU A 148 -26.13 8.66 -18.23
C LEU A 148 -27.65 8.57 -18.07
N SER A 149 -28.19 8.80 -16.87
CA SER A 149 -29.63 8.96 -16.69
C SER A 149 -30.10 10.22 -17.43
N THR A 150 -30.89 10.02 -18.50
CA THR A 150 -31.16 10.91 -19.64
C THR A 150 -31.76 12.30 -19.35
N ASN A 151 -31.96 12.66 -18.09
CA ASN A 151 -32.18 14.05 -17.69
C ASN A 151 -30.94 14.44 -16.90
N ALA A 152 -29.95 15.03 -17.58
CA ALA A 152 -28.79 15.67 -16.96
C ALA A 152 -29.28 16.78 -16.03
N SER A 153 -29.76 16.36 -14.88
CA SER A 153 -30.40 17.22 -13.92
C SER A 153 -29.30 17.99 -13.20
N GLU A 154 -29.67 19.15 -12.66
CA GLU A 154 -28.81 19.99 -11.80
C GLU A 154 -28.12 19.18 -10.69
N TRP A 155 -28.65 18.00 -10.35
CA TRP A 155 -28.11 17.05 -9.38
C TRP A 155 -26.82 16.33 -9.81
N SER A 156 -26.52 16.21 -11.11
CA SER A 156 -25.25 15.64 -11.57
C SER A 156 -24.05 16.39 -11.01
N CYS A 157 -24.13 17.72 -10.96
CA CYS A 157 -23.13 18.59 -10.35
C CYS A 157 -22.91 18.27 -8.85
N VAL A 158 -23.97 17.90 -8.13
CA VAL A 158 -23.88 17.54 -6.70
C VAL A 158 -23.05 16.26 -6.52
N HIS A 159 -23.21 15.26 -7.38
CA HIS A 159 -22.40 14.04 -7.33
C HIS A 159 -20.91 14.32 -7.58
N PHE A 160 -20.58 15.14 -8.58
CA PHE A 160 -19.19 15.53 -8.84
C PHE A 160 -18.59 16.38 -7.72
N LEU A 161 -19.36 17.29 -7.14
CA LEU A 161 -18.92 18.13 -6.03
C LEU A 161 -18.63 17.28 -4.78
N LEU A 162 -19.51 16.34 -4.45
CA LEU A 162 -19.30 15.40 -3.35
C LEU A 162 -18.08 14.52 -3.58
N LEU A 163 -17.94 13.95 -4.79
CA LEU A 163 -16.74 13.19 -5.15
C LEU A 163 -15.49 14.05 -4.98
N GLY A 164 -15.50 15.28 -5.49
CA GLY A 164 -14.38 16.23 -5.37
C GLY A 164 -14.00 16.50 -3.92
N ILE A 165 -14.97 16.75 -3.04
CA ILE A 165 -14.72 16.96 -1.60
C ILE A 165 -14.10 15.72 -0.97
N ILE A 166 -14.65 14.52 -1.21
CA ILE A 166 -14.12 13.29 -0.64
C ILE A 166 -12.70 13.01 -1.17
N LEU A 167 -12.46 13.20 -2.47
CA LEU A 167 -11.14 13.07 -3.07
C LEU A 167 -10.11 14.01 -2.42
N LEU A 168 -10.48 15.27 -2.16
CA LEU A 168 -9.61 16.23 -1.49
C LEU A 168 -9.31 15.82 -0.04
N LEU A 169 -10.32 15.37 0.70
CA LEU A 169 -10.14 14.88 2.07
C LEU A 169 -9.20 13.67 2.11
N VAL A 170 -9.45 12.67 1.25
CA VAL A 170 -8.61 11.46 1.16
C VAL A 170 -7.19 11.81 0.72
N ALA A 171 -7.04 12.68 -0.27
CA ALA A 171 -5.73 13.15 -0.71
C ALA A 171 -4.99 13.88 0.42
N GLY A 172 -5.68 14.72 1.20
CA GLY A 172 -5.14 15.40 2.37
C GLY A 172 -4.66 14.43 3.45
N VAL A 173 -5.45 13.40 3.76
CA VAL A 173 -5.05 12.35 4.73
C VAL A 173 -3.84 11.57 4.20
N ILE A 174 -3.87 11.11 2.94
CA ILE A 174 -2.75 10.38 2.33
C ILE A 174 -1.48 11.24 2.32
N LEU A 175 -1.59 12.53 1.98
CA LEU A 175 -0.45 13.44 1.96
C LEU A 175 0.10 13.65 3.38
N ARG A 176 -0.76 13.82 4.39
CA ARG A 176 -0.36 13.91 5.79
C ARG A 176 0.39 12.67 6.24
N VAL A 177 -0.14 11.48 5.94
CA VAL A 177 0.49 10.19 6.27
C VAL A 177 1.86 10.07 5.58
N ARG A 178 1.96 10.41 4.30
CA ARG A 178 3.25 10.42 3.58
C ARG A 178 4.25 11.41 4.14
N CYS A 179 3.83 12.60 4.55
CA CYS A 179 4.71 13.58 5.19
C CYS A 179 5.24 13.04 6.53
N LEU A 180 4.41 12.37 7.32
CA LEU A 180 4.85 11.70 8.55
C LEU A 180 5.85 10.58 8.25
N ASP A 181 5.61 9.76 7.23
CA ASP A 181 6.53 8.70 6.83
C ASP A 181 7.90 9.22 6.40
N CYS A 182 7.92 10.26 5.58
CA CYS A 182 9.18 10.88 5.15
C CYS A 182 9.97 11.41 6.35
N LYS A 183 9.30 12.03 7.33
CA LYS A 183 9.94 12.50 8.56
C LYS A 183 10.51 11.34 9.38
N THR A 184 9.75 10.27 9.56
CA THR A 184 10.19 9.09 10.31
C THR A 184 11.38 8.41 9.63
N ARG A 185 11.37 8.27 8.31
CA ARG A 185 12.50 7.72 7.54
C ARG A 185 13.76 8.57 7.69
N ALA A 186 13.64 9.88 7.54
CA ALA A 186 14.77 10.79 7.70
C ALA A 186 15.38 10.70 9.12
N LEU A 187 14.54 10.53 10.14
CA LEU A 187 14.98 10.35 11.52
C LEU A 187 15.74 9.02 11.70
N ILE A 188 15.21 7.91 11.17
CA ILE A 188 15.87 6.59 11.24
C ILE A 188 17.24 6.66 10.55
N GLU A 189 17.30 7.22 9.34
CA GLU A 189 18.58 7.38 8.62
C GLU A 189 19.59 8.25 9.39
N ALA A 190 19.13 9.29 10.08
CA ALA A 190 20.01 10.12 10.90
C ALA A 190 20.57 9.32 12.10
N LEU A 191 19.73 8.55 12.79
CA LEU A 191 20.15 7.70 13.91
C LEU A 191 21.15 6.62 13.46
N ASP A 192 20.91 5.98 12.32
CA ASP A 192 21.80 4.97 11.76
C ASP A 192 23.18 5.57 11.41
N ARG A 193 23.22 6.79 10.86
CA ARG A 193 24.47 7.50 10.58
C ARG A 193 25.23 7.84 11.85
N SER A 194 24.54 8.31 12.89
CA SER A 194 25.15 8.62 14.19
C SER A 194 25.72 7.36 14.86
N ALA A 195 25.00 6.24 14.83
CA ALA A 195 25.49 4.96 15.35
C ALA A 195 26.73 4.46 14.57
N ALA A 196 26.73 4.60 13.24
CA ALA A 196 27.87 4.22 12.41
C ALA A 196 29.12 5.08 12.65
N GLN A 197 28.96 6.36 13.00
CA GLN A 197 30.07 7.23 13.38
C GLN A 197 30.63 6.87 14.76
N SER A 198 29.77 6.57 15.74
CA SER A 198 30.19 6.16 17.07
C SER A 198 31.01 4.86 17.08
N ASN A 199 30.72 3.92 16.18
CA ASN A 199 31.48 2.66 16.08
C ASN A 199 32.84 2.80 15.39
N ARG A 200 33.14 3.97 14.81
CA ARG A 200 34.42 4.26 14.13
C ARG A 200 35.37 5.08 14.99
N ALA A 201 34.87 5.73 16.04
CA ALA A 201 35.64 6.49 17.01
C ALA A 201 36.14 5.55 18.12
#